data_AF-A0A7Y0GWH2-F1
#
_entry.id   AF-A0A7Y0GWH2-F1
#
_cell.length_a   1.000
_cell.length_b   1.000
_cell.length_c   1.000
_cell.angle_alpha   90.00
_cell.angle_beta   90.00
_cell.angle_gamma   90.00
#
_symmetry.space_group_name_H-M   'P 1'
#
loop_
_entity.id
_entity.type
_entity.pdbx_description
1 polymer ?
#
loop_
_entity_poly.entity_id
_entity_poly.type
_entity_poly.pdbx_seq_one_letter_code
_entity_poly.pdbx_strand_id
1 'polypeptide(L)'
;MDTEAEVLGGDTTLVARLLERAQCGEHDEVLRLAEKTLRGPTGDLADGEAGMHFVRVIALRVLGHSSEAMSAIDLMLQAADREGNQGWRSCALSGRAYQRLLMGDQLADHAVDAILQDLVDAELALARGVEDTVIAEHAHTGVALGYNELRLYELALPQYEAAYAVSAQDGRQSGHQSMWQSNIATLHLEWALELYRVGQVAEAEQHSLAAAAHAALALEEAAGPDAEQW
;
A
#
# COMPACT_ATOMS: atom_id res chain seq x y z
N MET A 1 -13.79 -25.55 -24.72
CA MET A 1 -12.42 -25.32 -24.22
C MET A 1 -12.22 -23.83 -24.38
N ASP A 2 -11.98 -23.16 -23.24
CA ASP A 2 -11.81 -21.71 -23.00
C ASP A 2 -12.85 -21.13 -22.03
N THR A 3 -12.80 -21.63 -20.79
CA THR A 3 -13.47 -21.11 -19.59
C THR A 3 -12.46 -21.03 -18.44
N GLU A 4 -11.29 -20.43 -18.69
CA GLU A 4 -10.28 -20.18 -17.64
C GLU A 4 -9.81 -18.72 -17.57
N ALA A 5 -10.18 -17.86 -18.53
CA ALA A 5 -9.78 -16.44 -18.51
C ALA A 5 -10.74 -15.54 -17.70
N GLU A 6 -11.92 -16.04 -17.30
CA GLU A 6 -12.97 -15.22 -16.67
C GLU A 6 -12.99 -15.30 -15.13
N VAL A 7 -12.13 -16.13 -14.52
CA VAL A 7 -12.10 -16.36 -13.06
C VAL A 7 -11.04 -15.48 -12.36
N LEU A 8 -10.01 -15.01 -13.07
CA LEU A 8 -8.91 -14.24 -12.47
C LEU A 8 -9.20 -12.74 -12.31
N GLY A 9 -10.18 -12.17 -13.02
CA GLY A 9 -10.48 -10.73 -12.98
C GLY A 9 -11.58 -10.30 -12.00
N GLY A 10 -12.38 -11.25 -11.49
CA GLY A 10 -13.57 -10.95 -10.69
C GLY A 10 -13.28 -10.55 -9.24
N ASP A 11 -12.24 -11.13 -8.64
CA ASP A 11 -11.92 -10.94 -7.22
C ASP A 11 -11.13 -9.64 -6.98
N THR A 12 -10.08 -9.37 -7.77
CA THR A 12 -9.28 -8.14 -7.60
C THR A 12 -10.08 -6.87 -7.88
N THR A 13 -11.05 -6.90 -8.81
CA THR A 13 -11.94 -5.75 -9.08
C THR A 13 -12.82 -5.41 -7.88
N LEU A 14 -13.33 -6.44 -7.18
CA LEU A 14 -14.10 -6.26 -5.96
C LEU A 14 -13.21 -5.70 -4.84
N VAL A 15 -12.00 -6.26 -4.68
CA VAL A 15 -11.00 -5.79 -3.73
C VAL A 15 -10.69 -4.31 -3.97
N ALA A 16 -10.36 -3.91 -5.21
CA ALA A 16 -10.06 -2.53 -5.58
C ALA A 16 -11.19 -1.57 -5.16
N ARG A 17 -12.44 -1.92 -5.47
CA ARG A 17 -13.61 -1.10 -5.10
C ARG A 17 -13.77 -0.98 -3.59
N LEU A 18 -13.54 -2.06 -2.85
CA LEU A 18 -13.66 -2.02 -1.39
C LEU A 18 -12.52 -1.24 -0.74
N LEU A 19 -11.31 -1.29 -1.29
CA LEU A 19 -10.18 -0.48 -0.85
C LEU A 19 -10.50 1.01 -1.00
N GLU A 20 -11.00 1.41 -2.17
CA GLU A 20 -11.42 2.78 -2.46
C GLU A 20 -12.48 3.27 -1.47
N ARG A 21 -13.56 2.51 -1.28
CA ARG A 21 -14.60 2.82 -0.28
C ARG A 21 -14.04 2.93 1.14
N ALA A 22 -13.13 2.03 1.51
CA ALA A 22 -12.45 2.07 2.80
C ALA A 22 -11.44 3.23 2.92
N GLN A 23 -11.01 3.87 1.85
CA GLN A 23 -10.19 5.08 1.92
C GLN A 23 -11.08 6.34 1.97
N CYS A 24 -12.26 6.30 1.34
CA CYS A 24 -13.21 7.41 1.27
C CYS A 24 -14.23 7.47 2.43
N GLY A 25 -13.98 6.78 3.55
CA GLY A 25 -14.77 6.96 4.79
C GLY A 25 -15.75 5.83 5.13
N GLU A 26 -15.92 4.81 4.28
CA GLU A 26 -16.88 3.72 4.53
C GLU A 26 -16.29 2.55 5.35
N HIS A 27 -15.36 2.85 6.26
CA HIS A 27 -14.50 1.86 6.92
C HIS A 27 -15.27 0.76 7.65
N ASP A 28 -16.29 1.13 8.45
CA ASP A 28 -17.08 0.17 9.23
C ASP A 28 -17.89 -0.79 8.35
N GLU A 29 -18.51 -0.27 7.28
CA GLU A 29 -19.29 -1.09 6.36
C GLU A 29 -18.40 -2.03 5.57
N VAL A 30 -17.28 -1.52 5.06
CA VAL A 30 -16.30 -2.31 4.33
C VAL A 30 -15.70 -3.39 5.22
N LEU A 31 -15.33 -3.07 6.47
CA LEU A 31 -14.82 -4.05 7.42
C LEU A 31 -15.83 -5.19 7.66
N ARG A 32 -17.09 -4.85 7.93
CA ARG A 32 -18.17 -5.83 8.14
C ARG A 32 -18.38 -6.71 6.89
N LEU A 33 -18.33 -6.12 5.70
CA LEU A 33 -18.47 -6.85 4.44
C LEU A 33 -17.28 -7.79 4.22
N ALA A 34 -16.05 -7.30 4.39
CA ALA A 34 -14.84 -8.08 4.23
C ALA A 34 -14.83 -9.28 5.18
N GLU A 35 -15.15 -9.08 6.46
CA GLU A 35 -15.20 -10.18 7.41
C GLU A 35 -16.32 -11.19 7.13
N LYS A 36 -17.46 -10.74 6.60
CA LYS A 36 -18.53 -11.66 6.17
C LYS A 36 -18.06 -12.51 5.00
N THR A 37 -17.38 -11.90 4.02
CA THR A 37 -16.85 -12.60 2.84
C THR A 37 -15.77 -13.60 3.23
N LEU A 38 -14.81 -13.20 4.08
CA LEU A 38 -13.75 -14.07 4.59
C LEU A 38 -14.28 -15.31 5.31
N ARG A 39 -15.36 -15.17 6.09
CA ARG A 39 -16.03 -16.30 6.77
C ARG A 39 -16.92 -17.14 5.86
N GLY A 40 -17.15 -16.73 4.62
CA GLY A 40 -18.03 -17.42 3.67
C GLY A 40 -17.71 -18.90 3.44
N PRO A 41 -16.43 -19.29 3.25
CA PRO A 41 -16.05 -20.68 2.95
C PRO A 41 -16.30 -21.66 4.10
N THR A 42 -15.90 -21.32 5.34
CA THR A 42 -15.87 -22.27 6.48
C THR A 42 -16.43 -21.69 7.78
N GLY A 43 -16.70 -20.39 7.83
CA GLY A 43 -16.99 -19.66 9.06
C GLY A 43 -15.75 -19.10 9.76
N ASP A 44 -14.54 -19.55 9.40
CA ASP A 44 -13.27 -19.01 9.91
C ASP A 44 -12.77 -17.88 9.00
N LEU A 45 -12.19 -16.83 9.58
CA LEU A 45 -11.54 -15.76 8.82
C LEU A 45 -10.28 -16.27 8.12
N ALA A 46 -9.55 -17.20 8.70
CA ALA A 46 -8.24 -17.66 8.18
C ALA A 46 -8.34 -18.39 6.83
N ASP A 47 -9.52 -18.89 6.49
CA ASP A 47 -9.77 -19.61 5.25
C ASP A 47 -10.11 -18.70 4.07
N GLY A 48 -10.27 -17.39 4.31
CA GLY A 48 -10.57 -16.41 3.27
C GLY A 48 -9.36 -15.99 2.44
N GLU A 49 -9.62 -15.33 1.31
CA GLU A 49 -8.62 -14.95 0.30
C GLU A 49 -7.78 -13.73 0.73
N ALA A 50 -6.54 -13.66 0.26
CA ALA A 50 -5.57 -12.65 0.64
C ALA A 50 -6.01 -11.23 0.27
N GLY A 51 -6.65 -11.05 -0.89
CA GLY A 51 -7.18 -9.75 -1.31
C GLY A 51 -8.25 -9.20 -0.37
N MET A 52 -9.13 -10.06 0.15
CA MET A 52 -10.15 -9.64 1.12
C MET A 52 -9.56 -9.39 2.51
N HIS A 53 -8.51 -10.14 2.88
CA HIS A 53 -7.73 -9.79 4.07
C HIS A 53 -7.06 -8.42 3.92
N PHE A 54 -6.57 -8.05 2.74
CA PHE A 54 -6.00 -6.73 2.50
C PHE A 54 -7.03 -5.61 2.72
N VAL A 55 -8.25 -5.76 2.20
CA VAL A 55 -9.38 -4.84 2.48
C VAL A 55 -9.60 -4.69 3.99
N ARG A 56 -9.63 -5.82 4.72
CA ARG A 56 -9.79 -5.84 6.18
C ARG A 56 -8.65 -5.10 6.89
N VAL A 57 -7.40 -5.29 6.45
CA VAL A 57 -6.22 -4.60 6.99
C VAL A 57 -6.36 -3.08 6.85
N ILE A 58 -6.71 -2.58 5.66
CA ILE A 58 -6.85 -1.15 5.40
C ILE A 58 -7.97 -0.55 6.27
N ALA A 59 -9.14 -1.19 6.32
CA ALA A 59 -10.26 -0.71 7.14
C ALA A 59 -9.88 -0.63 8.64
N LEU A 60 -9.23 -1.67 9.18
CA LEU A 60 -8.78 -1.67 10.58
C LEU A 60 -7.72 -0.60 10.87
N ARG A 61 -6.81 -0.36 9.92
CA ARG A 61 -5.77 0.67 10.07
C ARG A 61 -6.39 2.06 10.13
N VAL A 62 -7.33 2.39 9.25
CA VAL A 62 -7.97 3.71 9.25
C VAL A 62 -8.81 3.92 10.52
N LEU A 63 -9.43 2.86 11.05
CA LEU A 63 -10.12 2.88 12.35
C LEU A 63 -9.18 2.98 13.57
N GLY A 64 -7.85 2.89 13.38
CA GLY A 64 -6.87 2.93 14.46
C GLY A 64 -6.74 1.63 15.26
N HIS A 65 -7.33 0.53 14.79
CA HIS A 65 -7.30 -0.78 15.45
C HIS A 65 -5.98 -1.52 15.19
N SER A 66 -4.87 -0.96 15.64
CA SER A 66 -3.51 -1.39 15.28
C SER A 66 -3.21 -2.87 15.56
N SER A 67 -3.60 -3.40 16.73
CA SER A 67 -3.37 -4.81 17.09
C SER A 67 -4.20 -5.78 16.24
N GLU A 68 -5.42 -5.40 15.88
CA GLU A 68 -6.30 -6.20 15.01
C GLU A 68 -5.79 -6.16 13.56
N ALA A 69 -5.30 -5.00 13.11
CA ALA A 69 -4.64 -4.86 11.81
C ALA A 69 -3.39 -5.76 11.71
N MET A 70 -2.56 -5.83 12.76
CA MET A 70 -1.44 -6.77 12.81
C MET A 70 -1.88 -8.23 12.66
N SER A 71 -2.90 -8.65 13.41
CA SER A 71 -3.46 -10.01 13.30
C SER A 71 -4.04 -10.27 11.90
N ALA A 72 -4.67 -9.25 11.29
CA ALA A 72 -5.19 -9.33 9.93
C ALA A 72 -4.09 -9.50 8.88
N ILE A 73 -2.95 -8.82 9.06
CA ILE A 73 -1.78 -8.93 8.19
C ILE A 73 -1.18 -10.34 8.26
N ASP A 74 -1.09 -10.94 9.45
CA ASP A 74 -0.57 -12.31 9.57
C ASP A 74 -1.47 -13.34 8.89
N LEU A 75 -2.80 -13.14 8.91
CA LEU A 75 -3.74 -13.97 8.14
C LEU A 75 -3.63 -13.71 6.64
N MET A 76 -3.46 -12.44 6.22
CA MET A 76 -3.22 -12.08 4.82
C MET A 76 -1.97 -12.77 4.27
N LEU A 77 -0.88 -12.81 5.05
CA LEU A 77 0.36 -13.47 4.65
C LEU A 77 0.17 -14.98 4.47
N GLN A 78 -0.53 -15.62 5.41
CA GLN A 78 -0.86 -17.05 5.32
C GLN A 78 -1.73 -17.36 4.09
N ALA A 79 -2.72 -16.51 3.80
CA ALA A 79 -3.56 -16.64 2.62
C ALA A 79 -2.75 -16.47 1.33
N ALA A 80 -1.88 -15.45 1.26
CA ALA A 80 -1.02 -15.21 0.10
C ALA A 80 -0.04 -16.36 -0.16
N ASP A 81 0.54 -16.94 0.89
CA ASP A 81 1.42 -18.11 0.78
C ASP A 81 0.65 -19.35 0.30
N ARG A 82 -0.58 -19.56 0.80
CA ARG A 82 -1.48 -20.65 0.36
C ARG A 82 -1.88 -20.50 -1.11
N GLU A 83 -2.14 -19.28 -1.55
CA GLU A 83 -2.49 -18.93 -2.94
C GLU A 83 -1.28 -18.91 -3.88
N GLY A 84 -0.06 -18.87 -3.33
CA GLY A 84 1.16 -18.67 -4.12
C GLY A 84 1.29 -17.28 -4.73
N ASN A 85 0.49 -16.30 -4.27
CA ASN A 85 0.40 -14.97 -4.87
C ASN A 85 1.51 -14.05 -4.34
N GLN A 86 2.51 -13.74 -5.18
CA GLN A 86 3.65 -12.92 -4.77
C GLN A 86 3.29 -11.46 -4.51
N GLY A 87 2.30 -10.90 -5.21
CA GLY A 87 1.89 -9.52 -5.02
C GLY A 87 1.19 -9.33 -3.67
N TRP A 88 0.24 -10.22 -3.31
CA TRP A 88 -0.36 -10.19 -1.97
C TRP A 88 0.64 -10.49 -0.88
N ARG A 89 1.59 -11.39 -1.13
CA ARG A 89 2.68 -11.65 -0.18
C ARG A 89 3.50 -10.38 0.08
N SER A 90 3.84 -9.63 -0.97
CA SER A 90 4.52 -8.34 -0.83
C SER A 90 3.70 -7.36 0.02
N CYS A 91 2.43 -7.15 -0.32
CA CYS A 91 1.53 -6.25 0.42
C CYS A 91 1.44 -6.61 1.91
N ALA A 92 1.36 -7.91 2.24
CA ALA A 92 1.29 -8.37 3.62
C ALA A 92 2.61 -8.08 4.38
N LEU A 93 3.76 -8.40 3.79
CA LEU A 93 5.07 -8.18 4.40
C LEU A 93 5.38 -6.70 4.61
N SER A 94 5.23 -5.89 3.57
CA SER A 94 5.44 -4.44 3.67
C SER A 94 4.41 -3.79 4.61
N GLY A 95 3.17 -4.27 4.59
CA GLY A 95 2.12 -3.86 5.52
C GLY A 95 2.47 -4.17 6.97
N ARG A 96 3.09 -5.33 7.24
CA ARG A 96 3.58 -5.74 8.56
C ARG A 96 4.72 -4.87 9.05
N ALA A 97 5.70 -4.62 8.18
CA ALA A 97 6.81 -3.72 8.46
C ALA A 97 6.32 -2.32 8.84
N TYR A 98 5.46 -1.72 8.02
CA TYR A 98 4.89 -0.40 8.27
C TYR A 98 4.02 -0.35 9.53
N GLN A 99 3.18 -1.36 9.78
CA GLN A 99 2.36 -1.41 10.99
C GLN A 99 3.20 -1.51 12.27
N ARG A 100 4.32 -2.24 12.24
CA ARG A 100 5.28 -2.26 13.37
C ARG A 100 5.88 -0.88 13.62
N LEU A 101 6.28 -0.17 12.57
CA LEU A 101 6.81 1.19 12.67
C LEU A 101 5.80 2.16 13.31
N LEU A 102 4.54 2.12 12.86
CA LEU A 102 3.47 2.96 13.44
C LEU A 102 3.19 2.68 14.92
N MET A 103 3.43 1.45 15.39
CA MET A 103 3.23 1.10 16.80
C MET A 103 4.34 1.63 17.72
N GLY A 104 5.43 2.17 17.16
CA GLY A 104 6.27 3.26 17.70
C GLY A 104 7.08 3.06 19.00
N ASP A 105 6.64 2.23 19.96
CA ASP A 105 7.17 2.27 21.35
C ASP A 105 7.39 0.88 21.99
N GLN A 106 7.17 -0.22 21.27
CA GLN A 106 7.34 -1.60 21.79
C GLN A 106 8.40 -2.42 21.06
N LEU A 107 9.16 -1.78 20.18
CA LEU A 107 10.16 -2.42 19.34
C LEU A 107 11.48 -2.50 20.13
N ALA A 108 11.73 -3.66 20.76
CA ALA A 108 13.06 -4.01 21.29
C ALA A 108 14.13 -3.87 20.19
N ASP A 109 15.42 -3.71 20.53
CA ASP A 109 16.51 -3.47 19.56
C ASP A 109 16.54 -4.44 18.34
N HIS A 110 16.00 -5.66 18.47
CA HIS A 110 15.88 -6.66 17.39
C HIS A 110 14.72 -6.43 16.41
N ALA A 111 13.88 -5.43 16.63
CA ALA A 111 12.69 -5.18 15.86
C ALA A 111 12.97 -4.47 14.52
N VAL A 112 14.02 -3.65 14.46
CA VAL A 112 14.45 -2.99 13.22
C VAL A 112 14.92 -4.03 12.20
N ASP A 113 15.68 -5.04 12.63
CA ASP A 113 16.13 -6.14 11.75
C ASP A 113 14.94 -6.89 11.16
N ALA A 114 13.91 -7.17 11.96
CA ALA A 114 12.70 -7.84 11.49
C ALA A 114 11.88 -6.97 10.51
N ILE A 115 11.84 -5.65 10.72
CA ILE A 115 11.20 -4.70 9.79
C ILE A 115 11.96 -4.67 8.46
N LEU A 116 13.28 -4.54 8.50
CA LEU A 116 14.12 -4.55 7.30
C LEU A 116 14.02 -5.88 6.55
N GLN A 117 13.99 -7.00 7.27
CA GLN A 117 13.81 -8.32 6.67
C GLN A 117 12.46 -8.44 5.95
N ASP A 118 11.37 -7.97 6.57
CA ASP A 118 10.05 -7.97 5.91
C ASP A 118 10.04 -7.11 4.65
N LEU A 119 10.71 -5.94 4.65
CA LEU A 119 10.81 -5.09 3.45
C LEU A 119 11.62 -5.75 2.33
N VAL A 120 12.76 -6.37 2.66
CA VAL A 120 13.55 -7.14 1.68
C VAL A 120 12.74 -8.31 1.11
N ASP A 121 12.04 -9.05 1.95
CA ASP A 121 11.21 -10.17 1.49
C ASP A 121 9.99 -9.72 0.67
N ALA A 122 9.49 -8.50 0.89
CA ALA A 122 8.46 -7.88 0.08
C ALA A 122 9.01 -7.50 -1.31
N GLU A 123 10.16 -6.83 -1.38
CA GLU A 123 10.83 -6.51 -2.64
C GLU A 123 11.17 -7.75 -3.46
N LEU A 124 11.66 -8.82 -2.80
CA LEU A 124 11.92 -10.10 -3.47
C LEU A 124 10.65 -10.75 -4.02
N ALA A 125 9.51 -10.57 -3.36
CA ALA A 125 8.23 -11.04 -3.88
C ALA A 125 7.80 -10.23 -5.12
N LEU A 126 7.90 -8.90 -5.07
CA LEU A 126 7.67 -8.01 -6.22
C LEU A 126 8.56 -8.36 -7.41
N ALA A 127 9.86 -8.59 -7.18
CA ALA A 127 10.85 -8.89 -8.21
C ALA A 127 10.59 -10.20 -8.96
N ARG A 128 9.80 -11.12 -8.39
CA ARG A 128 9.38 -12.36 -9.06
C ARG A 128 8.26 -12.15 -10.09
N GLY A 129 7.72 -10.94 -10.17
CA GLY A 129 6.67 -10.55 -11.10
C GLY A 129 5.28 -10.58 -10.47
N VAL A 130 4.54 -9.49 -10.68
CA VAL A 130 3.12 -9.35 -10.31
C VAL A 130 2.38 -8.90 -11.56
N GLU A 131 1.51 -9.74 -12.08
CA GLU A 131 0.78 -9.48 -13.33
C GLU A 131 -0.40 -8.54 -13.15
N ASP A 132 -1.05 -8.60 -11.98
CA ASP A 132 -2.21 -7.77 -11.65
C ASP A 132 -1.76 -6.37 -11.21
N THR A 133 -2.18 -5.36 -11.96
CA THR A 133 -1.82 -3.95 -11.78
C THR A 133 -2.33 -3.37 -10.46
N VAL A 134 -3.50 -3.77 -9.98
CA VAL A 134 -4.04 -3.36 -8.67
C VAL A 134 -3.13 -3.90 -7.56
N ILE A 135 -2.72 -5.17 -7.68
CA ILE A 135 -1.85 -5.77 -6.67
C ILE A 135 -0.47 -5.12 -6.71
N ALA A 136 0.08 -4.92 -7.90
CA ALA A 136 1.39 -4.33 -8.10
C ALA A 136 1.47 -2.88 -7.57
N GLU A 137 0.48 -2.02 -7.86
CA GLU A 137 0.48 -0.63 -7.37
C GLU A 137 0.46 -0.58 -5.83
N HIS A 138 -0.32 -1.45 -5.18
CA HIS A 138 -0.39 -1.52 -3.71
C HIS A 138 0.87 -2.12 -3.08
N ALA A 139 1.47 -3.12 -3.73
CA ALA A 139 2.71 -3.74 -3.26
C ALA A 139 3.87 -2.75 -3.28
N HIS A 140 4.04 -2.01 -4.39
CA HIS A 140 5.02 -0.93 -4.48
C HIS A 140 4.77 0.17 -3.44
N THR A 141 3.51 0.60 -3.29
CA THR A 141 3.12 1.60 -2.28
C THR A 141 3.48 1.15 -0.86
N GLY A 142 3.22 -0.11 -0.53
CA GLY A 142 3.51 -0.66 0.80
C GLY A 142 5.01 -0.67 1.11
N VAL A 143 5.85 -1.06 0.14
CA VAL A 143 7.32 -1.02 0.30
C VAL A 143 7.82 0.41 0.46
N ALA A 144 7.32 1.33 -0.37
CA ALA A 144 7.67 2.75 -0.31
C ALA A 144 7.36 3.36 1.06
N LEU A 145 6.18 3.10 1.62
CA LEU A 145 5.78 3.57 2.96
C LEU A 145 6.74 3.07 4.04
N GLY A 146 7.11 1.79 4.01
CA GLY A 146 8.05 1.23 4.97
C GLY A 146 9.43 1.87 4.92
N TYR A 147 9.97 2.10 3.73
CA TYR A 147 11.24 2.82 3.57
C TYR A 147 11.14 4.29 3.96
N ASN A 148 10.01 4.95 3.67
CA ASN A 148 9.82 6.36 4.01
C ASN A 148 9.82 6.59 5.53
N GLU A 149 9.12 5.75 6.29
CA GLU A 149 9.12 5.80 7.76
C GLU A 149 10.52 5.57 8.36
N LEU A 150 11.33 4.73 7.70
CA LEU A 150 12.74 4.52 8.06
C LEU A 150 13.68 5.62 7.56
N ARG A 151 13.16 6.63 6.84
CA ARG A 151 13.90 7.75 6.23
C ARG A 151 14.92 7.29 5.17
N LEU A 152 14.64 6.16 4.53
CA LEU A 152 15.44 5.59 3.44
C LEU A 152 14.93 6.13 2.09
N TYR A 153 14.97 7.45 1.92
CA TYR A 153 14.29 8.15 0.82
C TYR A 153 14.72 7.69 -0.57
N GLU A 154 16.01 7.39 -0.75
CA GLU A 154 16.56 6.86 -2.02
C GLU A 154 15.98 5.49 -2.39
N LEU A 155 15.54 4.69 -1.41
CA LEU A 155 14.86 3.40 -1.64
C LEU A 155 13.35 3.57 -1.78
N ALA A 156 12.76 4.52 -1.07
CA ALA A 156 11.32 4.77 -1.11
C ALA A 156 10.87 5.42 -2.44
N LEU A 157 11.62 6.37 -2.98
CA LEU A 157 11.22 7.14 -4.17
C LEU A 157 10.97 6.25 -5.41
N PRO A 158 11.89 5.35 -5.81
CA PRO A 158 11.66 4.47 -6.96
C PRO A 158 10.42 3.57 -6.82
N GLN A 159 10.05 3.24 -5.58
CA GLN A 159 8.88 2.41 -5.29
C GLN A 159 7.58 3.22 -5.47
N TYR A 160 7.52 4.47 -5.03
CA TYR A 160 6.37 5.33 -5.34
C TYR A 160 6.25 5.63 -6.84
N GLU A 161 7.37 5.88 -7.54
CA GLU A 161 7.38 6.09 -8.99
C GLU A 161 6.87 4.84 -9.73
N ALA A 162 7.27 3.64 -9.29
CA ALA A 162 6.76 2.39 -9.84
C ALA A 162 5.26 2.20 -9.60
N ALA A 163 4.76 2.51 -8.39
CA ALA A 163 3.33 2.47 -8.09
C ALA A 163 2.52 3.39 -9.03
N TYR A 164 2.99 4.65 -9.21
CA TYR A 164 2.37 5.60 -10.13
C TYR A 164 2.39 5.09 -11.58
N ALA A 165 3.53 4.58 -12.05
CA ALA A 165 3.70 4.09 -13.41
C ALA A 165 2.83 2.87 -13.74
N VAL A 166 2.64 1.96 -12.78
CA VAL A 166 1.74 0.81 -12.91
C VAL A 166 0.30 1.28 -13.02
N SER A 167 -0.12 2.18 -12.14
CA SER A 167 -1.52 2.63 -12.13
C SER A 167 -1.91 3.40 -13.39
N ALA A 168 -1.00 4.21 -13.92
CA ALA A 168 -1.22 4.96 -15.15
C ALA A 168 -1.48 4.05 -16.38
N GLN A 169 -1.08 2.78 -16.34
CA GLN A 169 -1.27 1.83 -17.45
C GLN A 169 -2.65 1.15 -17.43
N ASP A 170 -3.36 1.17 -16.30
CA ASP A 170 -4.56 0.37 -16.08
C ASP A 170 -5.81 0.95 -16.79
N GLY A 171 -5.75 2.20 -17.26
CA GLY A 171 -6.87 2.87 -17.92
C GLY A 171 -8.11 3.09 -17.02
N ARG A 172 -8.12 2.51 -15.80
CA ARG A 172 -9.04 2.83 -14.71
C ARG A 172 -8.81 4.29 -14.32
N GLN A 173 -9.83 5.13 -14.50
CA GLN A 173 -9.86 6.47 -13.91
C GLN A 173 -9.96 6.28 -12.40
N SER A 174 -8.83 6.31 -11.70
CA SER A 174 -8.79 6.21 -10.24
C SER A 174 -8.18 7.48 -9.69
N GLY A 175 -8.80 8.05 -8.65
CA GLY A 175 -8.26 9.16 -7.87
C GLY A 175 -6.93 8.83 -7.18
N HIS A 176 -6.46 7.58 -7.30
CA HIS A 176 -5.21 7.12 -6.74
C HIS A 176 -3.97 7.82 -7.33
N GLN A 177 -4.03 8.35 -8.56
CA GLN A 177 -2.90 9.11 -9.13
C GLN A 177 -2.51 10.29 -8.23
N SER A 178 -3.51 11.05 -7.79
CA SER A 178 -3.31 12.19 -6.89
C SER A 178 -2.70 11.78 -5.54
N MET A 179 -3.04 10.58 -5.05
CA MET A 179 -2.47 10.00 -3.83
C MET A 179 -0.98 9.70 -4.01
N TRP A 180 -0.54 9.05 -5.10
CA TRP A 180 0.88 8.79 -5.29
C TRP A 180 1.68 10.06 -5.52
N GLN A 181 1.15 11.03 -6.27
CA GLN A 181 1.79 12.35 -6.39
C GLN A 181 1.93 13.03 -5.03
N SER A 182 0.90 12.94 -4.18
CA SER A 182 0.95 13.47 -2.80
C SER A 182 1.99 12.75 -1.95
N ASN A 183 2.11 11.43 -2.07
CA ASN A 183 3.12 10.63 -1.37
C ASN A 183 4.55 11.00 -1.82
N ILE A 184 4.79 11.14 -3.12
CA ILE A 184 6.08 11.57 -3.67
C ILE A 184 6.40 13.00 -3.21
N ALA A 185 5.43 13.91 -3.25
CA ALA A 185 5.60 15.27 -2.75
C ALA A 185 6.00 15.29 -1.27
N THR A 186 5.34 14.47 -0.45
CA THR A 186 5.62 14.34 0.98
C THR A 186 7.03 13.80 1.23
N LEU A 187 7.42 12.73 0.53
CA LEU A 187 8.78 12.18 0.60
C LEU A 187 9.84 13.23 0.28
N HIS A 188 9.67 13.97 -0.82
CA HIS A 188 10.61 15.03 -1.18
C HIS A 188 10.68 16.14 -0.13
N LEU A 189 9.55 16.53 0.46
CA LEU A 189 9.52 17.53 1.52
C LEU A 189 10.26 17.04 2.77
N GLU A 190 10.01 15.80 3.21
CA GLU A 190 10.69 15.20 4.36
C GLU A 190 12.20 15.09 4.14
N TRP A 191 12.61 14.65 2.95
CA TRP A 191 14.02 14.57 2.58
C TRP A 191 14.68 15.96 2.56
N ALA A 192 14.02 16.97 1.98
CA ALA A 192 14.51 18.35 1.99
C ALA A 192 14.74 18.85 3.43
N LEU A 193 13.79 18.60 4.34
CA LEU A 193 13.91 18.99 5.75
C LEU A 193 15.12 18.33 6.42
N GLU A 194 15.39 17.06 6.16
CA GLU A 194 16.58 16.38 6.69
C GLU A 194 17.89 16.94 6.10
N LEU A 195 17.92 17.25 4.80
CA LEU A 195 19.07 17.87 4.14
C LEU A 195 19.36 19.27 4.70
N TYR A 196 18.33 20.08 4.96
CA TYR A 196 18.50 21.37 5.65
C TYR A 196 19.13 21.20 7.03
N ARG A 197 18.74 20.16 7.79
CA ARG A 197 19.27 19.90 9.15
C ARG A 197 20.77 19.57 9.13
N VAL A 198 21.27 18.94 8.08
CA VAL A 198 22.70 18.62 7.91
C VAL A 198 23.47 19.67 7.09
N GLY A 199 22.83 20.77 6.71
CA GLY A 199 23.44 21.90 6.01
C GLY A 199 23.62 21.71 4.50
N GLN A 200 22.99 20.70 3.89
CA GLN A 200 23.03 20.46 2.44
C GLN A 200 21.98 21.30 1.71
N VAL A 201 22.13 22.63 1.79
CA VAL A 201 21.10 23.59 1.33
C VAL A 201 20.79 23.44 -0.15
N ALA A 202 21.80 23.35 -1.02
CA ALA A 202 21.58 23.28 -2.47
C ALA A 202 20.78 22.05 -2.90
N GLU A 203 21.03 20.91 -2.26
CA GLU A 203 20.29 19.66 -2.50
C GLU A 203 18.89 19.73 -1.89
N ALA A 204 18.75 20.26 -0.67
CA ALA A 204 17.46 20.49 -0.03
C ALA A 204 16.51 21.33 -0.90
N GLU A 205 17.01 22.40 -1.52
CA GLU A 205 16.21 23.23 -2.44
C GLU A 205 15.72 22.45 -3.68
N GLN A 206 16.51 21.50 -4.19
CA GLN A 206 16.07 20.65 -5.30
C GLN A 206 14.90 19.75 -4.88
N HIS A 207 14.97 19.15 -3.70
CA HIS A 207 13.88 18.35 -3.14
C HIS A 207 12.65 19.23 -2.80
N SER A 208 12.83 20.45 -2.29
CA SER A 208 11.73 21.40 -2.07
C SER A 208 10.99 21.74 -3.38
N LEU A 209 11.73 21.94 -4.47
CA LEU A 209 11.14 22.20 -5.80
C LEU A 209 10.41 20.96 -6.33
N ALA A 210 11.00 19.77 -6.19
CA ALA A 210 10.36 18.52 -6.58
C ALA A 210 9.06 18.28 -5.78
N ALA A 211 9.08 18.51 -4.46
CA ALA A 211 7.89 18.42 -3.61
C ALA A 211 6.77 19.34 -4.11
N ALA A 212 7.10 20.60 -4.42
CA ALA A 212 6.14 21.55 -4.96
C ALA A 212 5.58 21.14 -6.33
N ALA A 213 6.43 20.60 -7.21
CA ALA A 213 6.01 20.12 -8.53
C ALA A 213 5.03 18.94 -8.41
N HIS A 214 5.35 17.94 -7.58
CA HIS A 214 4.46 16.79 -7.35
C HIS A 214 3.16 17.18 -6.64
N ALA A 215 3.20 18.13 -5.69
CA ALA A 215 2.00 18.64 -5.04
C ALA A 215 1.08 19.37 -6.04
N ALA A 216 1.63 20.10 -7.01
CA ALA A 216 0.85 20.73 -8.08
C ALA A 216 0.18 19.68 -8.98
N LEU A 217 0.91 18.62 -9.37
CA LEU A 217 0.35 17.51 -10.14
C LEU A 217 -0.77 16.79 -9.38
N ALA A 218 -0.58 16.54 -8.08
CA ALA A 218 -1.59 15.93 -7.23
C ALA A 218 -2.89 16.74 -7.24
N LEU A 219 -2.80 18.07 -7.16
CA LEU A 219 -3.96 18.97 -7.20
C LEU A 219 -4.65 18.94 -8.56
N GLU A 220 -3.89 18.94 -9.66
CA GLU A 220 -4.46 18.84 -11.01
C GLU A 220 -5.21 17.52 -11.22
N GLU A 221 -4.65 16.41 -10.74
CA GLU A 221 -5.27 15.09 -10.82
C GLU A 221 -6.52 14.99 -9.93
N ALA A 222 -6.50 15.58 -8.73
CA ALA A 222 -7.65 15.63 -7.83
C ALA A 222 -8.78 16.53 -8.33
N ALA A 223 -8.45 17.62 -9.04
CA ALA A 223 -9.42 18.57 -9.61
C ALA A 223 -10.00 18.12 -10.98
N GLY A 224 -9.69 16.90 -11.42
CA GLY A 224 -10.14 16.32 -12.69
C GLY A 224 -11.66 16.07 -12.78
N PRO A 225 -12.14 15.44 -13.86
CA PRO A 225 -13.56 15.19 -14.12
C PRO A 225 -14.29 14.44 -12.99
N ASP A 226 -13.54 13.70 -12.18
CA ASP A 226 -14.06 12.90 -11.07
C ASP A 226 -13.94 13.61 -9.71
N ALA A 227 -13.57 14.88 -9.66
CA ALA A 227 -13.38 15.63 -8.40
C ALA A 227 -14.60 15.63 -7.47
N GLU A 228 -15.82 15.46 -8.00
CA GLU A 228 -17.05 15.35 -7.19
C GLU A 228 -17.27 13.93 -6.60
N GLN A 229 -16.49 12.94 -7.02
CA GLN A 229 -16.53 11.56 -6.54
C GLN A 229 -15.55 11.31 -5.37
N TRP A 230 -14.61 12.23 -5.11
CA TRP A 230 -13.53 12.13 -4.12
C TRP A 230 -13.68 13.13 -2.97
#